data_AF-A0A399P523-F1
#
_entry.id   AF-A0A399P523-F1
#
_cell.length_a   1.000
_cell.length_b   1.000
_cell.length_c   1.000
_cell.angle_alpha   90.00
_cell.angle_beta   90.00
_cell.angle_gamma   90.00
#
_symmetry.space_group_name_H-M   'P 1'
#
loop_
_entity.id
_entity.type
_entity.pdbx_description
1 polymer ?
#
loop_
_entity_poly.entity_id
_entity_poly.type
_entity_poly.pdbx_seq_one_letter_code
_entity_poly.pdbx_strand_id
1 'polypeptide(L)'
;LRDRALTAAVRPALTRPLRRAVDAVLAEIGAAPSRTDTFDFPYLSFDELFQLSVPALEYPRRELPDTVRFVGPLRDAVGRAHDAALPEWWSDLQDGRPVVHVTQGTIDNADPGRLIAPTLRALADEDVLVVATTGGRPVEELERAFGGPLPANARAAVSVPHDLLLPLCD
;
A
#
# COMPACT_ATOMS: atom_id res chain seq x y z
N LEU A 1 16.37 -21.74 -15.53
CA LEU A 1 17.04 -22.64 -14.56
C LEU A 1 17.33 -21.92 -13.23
N ARG A 2 17.96 -20.74 -13.24
CA ARG A 2 18.21 -19.91 -12.04
C ARG A 2 16.95 -19.59 -11.23
N ASP A 3 15.89 -19.10 -11.88
CA ASP A 3 14.65 -18.73 -11.17
C ASP A 3 13.94 -19.94 -10.59
N ARG A 4 13.86 -21.06 -11.33
CA ARG A 4 13.27 -22.31 -10.83
C ARG A 4 14.02 -22.86 -9.61
N ALA A 5 15.35 -22.73 -9.57
CA ALA A 5 16.16 -23.18 -8.44
C ALA A 5 15.99 -22.27 -7.20
N LEU A 6 15.92 -20.95 -7.39
CA LEU A 6 15.63 -20.00 -6.31
C LEU A 6 14.20 -20.19 -5.76
N THR A 7 13.20 -20.35 -6.62
CA THR A 7 11.81 -20.63 -6.22
C THR A 7 11.72 -21.94 -5.44
N ALA A 8 12.39 -23.00 -5.90
CA ALA A 8 12.38 -24.31 -5.25
C ALA A 8 13.07 -24.31 -3.87
N ALA A 9 14.11 -23.50 -3.67
CA ALA A 9 14.85 -23.46 -2.42
C ALA A 9 14.28 -22.47 -1.38
N VAL A 10 13.79 -21.31 -1.83
CA VAL A 10 13.43 -20.18 -0.94
C VAL A 10 11.96 -20.20 -0.54
N ARG A 11 11.03 -20.52 -1.47
CA ARG A 11 9.59 -20.50 -1.15
C ARG A 11 9.21 -21.48 -0.03
N PRO A 12 9.59 -22.77 -0.08
CA PRO A 12 9.12 -23.74 0.91
C PRO A 12 9.61 -23.44 2.33
N ALA A 13 10.80 -22.85 2.48
CA ALA A 13 11.36 -22.50 3.78
C ALA A 13 10.65 -21.28 4.41
N LEU A 14 10.32 -20.26 3.59
CA LEU A 14 9.62 -19.05 4.03
C LEU A 14 8.15 -19.32 4.40
N THR A 15 7.45 -20.17 3.63
CA THR A 15 6.01 -20.37 3.79
C THR A 15 5.64 -21.54 4.71
N ARG A 16 6.60 -22.35 5.17
CA ARG A 16 6.33 -23.54 5.99
C ARG A 16 5.46 -23.28 7.23
N PRO A 17 5.67 -22.22 8.04
CA PRO A 17 4.81 -21.94 9.19
C PRO A 17 3.36 -21.68 8.76
N LEU A 18 3.18 -20.91 7.68
CA LEU A 18 1.88 -20.58 7.12
C LEU A 18 1.16 -21.82 6.59
N ARG A 19 1.87 -22.68 5.85
CA ARG A 19 1.30 -23.95 5.36
C ARG A 19 0.83 -24.85 6.50
N ARG A 20 1.62 -24.99 7.57
CA ARG A 20 1.22 -25.76 8.75
C ARG A 20 -0.04 -25.19 9.42
N ALA A 21 -0.14 -23.86 9.52
CA ALA A 21 -1.32 -23.21 10.08
C ALA A 21 -2.56 -23.48 9.21
N VAL A 22 -2.43 -23.38 7.88
CA VAL A 22 -3.53 -23.69 6.95
C VAL A 22 -3.94 -25.16 7.05
N ASP A 23 -2.98 -26.10 7.05
CA ASP A 23 -3.27 -27.53 7.14
C ASP A 23 -3.96 -27.90 8.47
N ALA A 24 -3.61 -27.23 9.57
CA ALA A 24 -4.28 -27.41 10.86
C ALA A 24 -5.75 -26.96 10.81
N VAL A 25 -6.02 -25.77 10.27
CA VAL A 25 -7.39 -25.25 10.12
C VAL A 25 -8.22 -26.12 9.16
N LEU A 26 -7.61 -26.62 8.08
CA LEU A 26 -8.29 -27.56 7.16
C LEU A 26 -8.66 -28.87 7.87
N ALA A 27 -7.79 -29.39 8.74
CA ALA A 27 -8.09 -30.59 9.51
C ALA A 27 -9.24 -30.40 10.50
N GLU A 28 -9.38 -29.21 11.12
CA GLU A 28 -10.49 -28.89 12.01
C GLU A 28 -11.87 -29.01 11.33
N ILE A 29 -11.93 -28.74 10.03
CA ILE A 29 -13.16 -28.87 9.22
C ILE A 29 -13.24 -30.21 8.45
N GLY A 30 -12.34 -31.15 8.72
CA GLY A 30 -12.31 -32.47 8.08
C GLY A 30 -11.81 -32.45 6.62
N ALA A 31 -11.16 -31.38 6.18
CA ALA A 31 -10.58 -31.26 4.85
C ALA A 31 -9.16 -31.84 4.79
N ALA A 32 -8.78 -32.30 3.60
CA ALA A 32 -7.41 -32.73 3.34
C ALA A 32 -6.44 -31.52 3.31
N PRO A 33 -5.14 -31.73 3.62
CA PRO A 33 -4.13 -30.69 3.48
C PRO A 33 -4.10 -30.07 2.09
N SER A 34 -3.78 -28.77 2.01
CA SER A 34 -3.68 -28.08 0.72
C SER A 34 -2.54 -28.66 -0.11
N ARG A 35 -2.83 -28.92 -1.39
CA ARG A 35 -1.81 -29.33 -2.38
C ARG A 35 -1.14 -28.15 -3.06
N THR A 36 -1.65 -26.95 -2.86
CA THR A 36 -1.20 -25.72 -3.51
C THR A 36 -0.33 -24.90 -2.56
N ASP A 37 0.79 -24.37 -3.06
CA ASP A 37 1.65 -23.46 -2.30
C ASP A 37 0.95 -22.12 -2.01
N THR A 38 1.35 -21.44 -0.94
CA THR A 38 0.74 -20.19 -0.48
C THR A 38 0.54 -19.16 -1.58
N PHE A 39 1.56 -18.92 -2.41
CA PHE A 39 1.51 -17.85 -3.42
C PHE A 39 0.70 -18.22 -4.66
N ASP A 40 0.47 -19.52 -4.88
CA ASP A 40 -0.29 -20.03 -6.01
C ASP A 40 -1.75 -20.33 -5.61
N PHE A 41 -2.03 -20.38 -4.29
CA PHE A 41 -3.35 -20.68 -3.74
C PHE A 41 -4.46 -19.77 -4.30
N PRO A 42 -4.32 -18.44 -4.39
CA PRO A 42 -5.36 -17.58 -4.96
C PRO A 42 -5.66 -17.88 -6.44
N TYR A 43 -4.71 -18.47 -7.16
CA TYR A 43 -4.80 -18.68 -8.61
C TYR A 43 -5.32 -20.07 -8.98
N LEU A 44 -5.09 -21.07 -8.12
CA LEU A 44 -5.37 -22.48 -8.44
C LEU A 44 -6.47 -23.12 -7.58
N SER A 45 -6.86 -22.49 -6.47
CA SER A 45 -7.78 -23.07 -5.49
C SER A 45 -9.22 -22.54 -5.57
N PHE A 46 -9.52 -21.63 -6.50
CA PHE A 46 -10.84 -21.02 -6.68
C PHE A 46 -11.32 -21.14 -8.13
N ASP A 47 -12.64 -21.11 -8.34
CA ASP A 47 -13.24 -21.19 -9.69
C ASP A 47 -12.88 -19.97 -10.55
N GLU A 48 -12.82 -18.78 -9.95
CA GLU A 48 -12.44 -17.52 -10.59
C GLU A 48 -11.68 -16.63 -9.59
N LEU A 49 -10.69 -15.88 -10.08
CA LEU A 49 -9.96 -14.86 -9.33
C LEU A 49 -10.12 -13.50 -9.99
N PHE A 50 -10.71 -12.55 -9.26
CA PHE A 50 -10.77 -11.15 -9.70
C PHE A 50 -9.53 -10.39 -9.23
N GLN A 51 -8.57 -10.21 -10.13
CA GLN A 51 -7.36 -9.42 -9.89
C GLN A 51 -7.68 -7.93 -10.05
N LEU A 52 -7.49 -7.17 -8.98
CA LEU A 52 -7.77 -5.72 -8.90
C LEU A 52 -6.67 -4.87 -9.57
N SER A 53 -6.40 -5.17 -10.84
CA SER A 53 -5.31 -4.59 -11.62
C SER A 53 -5.66 -4.66 -13.11
N VAL A 54 -4.76 -4.19 -13.96
CA VAL A 54 -4.81 -4.38 -15.42
C VAL A 54 -3.59 -5.18 -15.86
N PRO A 55 -3.68 -5.99 -16.94
CA PRO A 55 -2.56 -6.83 -17.38
C PRO A 55 -1.26 -6.05 -17.61
N ALA A 56 -1.37 -4.80 -18.08
CA ALA A 56 -0.23 -3.94 -18.38
C ALA A 56 0.56 -3.48 -17.13
N LEU A 57 -0.02 -3.58 -15.92
CA LEU A 57 0.63 -3.23 -14.66
C LEU A 57 1.17 -4.46 -13.90
N GLU A 58 0.86 -5.68 -14.35
CA GLU A 58 1.38 -6.90 -13.75
C GLU A 58 2.65 -7.38 -14.44
N TYR A 59 3.50 -8.05 -13.68
CA TYR A 59 4.59 -8.83 -14.27
C TYR A 59 4.02 -9.93 -15.18
N PRO A 60 4.55 -10.12 -16.41
CA PRO A 60 4.07 -11.15 -17.32
C PRO A 60 4.17 -12.54 -16.69
N ARG A 61 3.03 -13.15 -16.39
CA ARG A 61 2.95 -14.54 -15.92
C ARG A 61 2.70 -15.47 -17.10
N ARG A 62 3.69 -16.30 -17.42
CA ARG A 62 3.64 -17.24 -18.55
C ARG A 62 2.56 -18.31 -18.40
N GLU A 63 2.24 -18.67 -17.16
CA GLU A 63 1.32 -19.76 -16.80
C GLU A 63 0.14 -19.21 -15.98
N LEU A 64 -0.40 -18.05 -16.36
CA LEU A 64 -1.58 -17.50 -15.71
C LEU A 64 -2.82 -18.31 -16.12
N PRO A 65 -3.58 -18.89 -15.18
CA PRO A 65 -4.79 -19.63 -15.52
C PRO A 65 -5.86 -18.76 -16.18
N ASP A 66 -6.67 -19.36 -17.05
CA ASP A 66 -7.80 -18.71 -17.70
C ASP A 66 -8.96 -18.39 -16.73
N THR A 67 -8.85 -18.76 -15.45
CA THR A 67 -9.76 -18.39 -14.35
C THR A 67 -9.41 -17.03 -13.72
N VAL A 68 -8.36 -16.36 -14.19
CA VAL A 68 -7.98 -15.04 -13.69
C VAL A 68 -8.63 -13.94 -14.55
N ARG A 69 -9.35 -13.04 -13.88
CA ARG A 69 -10.02 -11.89 -14.49
C ARG A 69 -9.41 -10.60 -13.97
N PHE A 70 -8.83 -9.83 -14.87
CA PHE A 70 -8.39 -8.47 -14.57
C PHE A 70 -9.60 -7.54 -14.59
N VAL A 71 -9.97 -7.00 -13.43
CA VAL A 71 -11.15 -6.13 -13.28
C VAL A 71 -10.80 -4.67 -13.06
N GLY A 72 -9.50 -4.33 -13.09
CA GLY A 72 -9.02 -2.98 -12.82
C GLY A 72 -9.09 -2.61 -11.34
N PRO A 73 -8.79 -1.35 -11.00
CA PRO A 73 -8.86 -0.86 -9.63
C PRO A 73 -10.32 -0.81 -9.15
N LEU A 74 -10.54 -1.16 -7.88
CA LEU A 74 -11.80 -0.81 -7.23
C LEU A 74 -11.90 0.70 -7.15
N ARG A 75 -12.92 1.26 -7.80
CA ARG A 75 -13.25 2.68 -7.67
C ARG A 75 -14.24 2.80 -6.52
N ASP A 76 -14.09 3.84 -5.72
CA ASP A 76 -15.14 4.19 -4.78
C ASP A 76 -16.44 4.41 -5.55
N ALA A 77 -17.53 3.84 -5.04
CA ALA A 77 -18.84 4.04 -5.63
C ALA A 77 -19.13 5.54 -5.63
N VAL A 78 -19.31 6.12 -6.83
CA VAL A 78 -19.65 7.52 -7.03
C VAL A 78 -20.76 7.91 -6.04
N GLY A 79 -20.46 8.81 -5.10
CA GLY A 79 -21.44 9.32 -4.14
C GLY A 79 -21.33 8.84 -2.70
N ARG A 80 -20.31 8.08 -2.29
CA ARG A 80 -19.95 8.08 -0.85
C ARG A 80 -19.35 9.44 -0.52
N ALA A 81 -20.12 10.28 0.17
CA ALA A 81 -19.56 11.43 0.84
C ALA A 81 -18.41 10.93 1.73
N HIS A 82 -17.26 11.59 1.68
CA HIS A 82 -16.22 11.37 2.67
C HIS A 82 -16.79 11.82 4.02
N ASP A 83 -17.34 10.86 4.77
CA ASP A 83 -17.72 11.09 6.17
C ASP A 83 -16.49 11.42 7.04
N ALA A 84 -15.28 11.20 6.50
CA ALA A 84 -14.04 11.66 7.09
C ALA A 84 -13.90 13.18 6.93
N ALA A 85 -13.92 13.89 8.06
CA ALA A 85 -13.60 15.31 8.09
C ALA A 85 -12.23 15.57 7.46
N LEU A 86 -12.17 16.56 6.58
CA LEU A 86 -10.92 17.02 5.98
C LEU A 86 -10.02 17.64 7.06
N PRO A 87 -8.69 17.49 6.95
CA PRO A 87 -7.76 18.22 7.83
C PRO A 87 -8.01 19.73 7.79
N GLU A 88 -7.80 20.42 8.91
CA GLU A 88 -8.04 21.88 9.00
C GLU A 88 -7.26 22.69 7.97
N TRP A 89 -6.05 22.23 7.62
CA TRP A 89 -5.18 22.85 6.62
C TRP A 89 -5.56 22.53 5.17
N TRP A 90 -6.61 21.74 4.91
CA TRP A 90 -6.94 21.28 3.56
C TRP A 90 -7.16 22.43 2.55
N SER A 91 -7.64 23.58 3.01
CA SER A 91 -7.79 24.79 2.18
C SER A 91 -6.46 25.30 1.61
N ASP A 92 -5.33 24.96 2.23
CA ASP A 92 -4.00 25.40 1.79
C ASP A 92 -3.63 24.76 0.44
N LEU A 93 -4.25 23.64 0.06
CA LEU A 93 -4.09 23.02 -1.26
C LEU A 93 -4.54 23.93 -2.42
N GLN A 94 -5.25 25.02 -2.13
CA GLN A 94 -5.76 25.97 -3.12
C GLN A 94 -4.86 27.22 -3.27
N ASP A 95 -3.69 27.24 -2.63
CA ASP A 95 -2.78 28.39 -2.65
C ASP A 95 -2.02 28.58 -3.97
N GLY A 96 -2.15 27.63 -4.90
CA GLY A 96 -1.58 27.68 -6.25
C GLY A 96 -0.16 27.11 -6.37
N ARG A 97 0.44 26.63 -5.27
CA ARG A 97 1.74 25.94 -5.33
C ARG A 97 1.58 24.49 -5.81
N PRO A 98 2.58 23.93 -6.50
CA PRO A 98 2.61 22.51 -6.79
C PRO A 98 2.53 21.68 -5.50
N VAL A 99 1.72 20.64 -5.50
CA VAL A 99 1.50 19.79 -4.32
C VAL A 99 2.29 18.50 -4.44
N VAL A 100 3.21 18.29 -3.50
CA VAL A 100 3.97 17.05 -3.38
C VAL A 100 3.39 16.21 -2.26
N HIS A 101 2.86 15.03 -2.59
CA HIS A 101 2.39 14.08 -1.58
C HIS A 101 3.48 13.05 -1.22
N VAL A 102 3.69 12.81 0.07
CA VAL A 102 4.61 11.79 0.59
C VAL A 102 3.93 10.89 1.63
N THR A 103 4.10 9.58 1.47
CA THR A 103 3.54 8.56 2.37
C THR A 103 4.36 7.26 2.34
N GLN A 104 4.37 6.53 3.45
CA GLN A 104 4.94 5.17 3.56
C GLN A 104 3.85 4.08 3.54
N GLY A 105 2.60 4.47 3.26
CA GLY A 105 1.46 3.58 3.39
C GLY A 105 1.21 3.18 4.85
N THR A 106 0.54 2.05 5.06
CA THR A 106 0.08 1.61 6.39
C THR A 106 0.89 0.43 6.97
N ILE A 107 1.88 -0.07 6.23
CA ILE A 107 2.63 -1.30 6.57
C ILE A 107 4.03 -0.98 7.08
N ASP A 108 4.88 -0.36 6.25
CA ASP A 108 6.26 0.02 6.63
C ASP A 108 6.35 1.51 6.98
N ASN A 109 5.49 1.94 7.90
CA ASN A 109 5.38 3.34 8.35
C ASN A 109 5.92 3.56 9.77
N ALA A 110 6.65 2.59 10.32
CA ALA A 110 7.12 2.66 11.70
C ALA A 110 8.29 3.63 11.92
N ASP A 111 9.05 3.90 10.86
CA ASP A 111 10.20 4.78 10.85
C ASP A 111 10.01 5.87 9.77
N PRO A 112 9.51 7.06 10.16
CA PRO A 112 9.36 8.20 9.26
C PRO A 112 10.69 8.70 8.68
N GLY A 113 11.82 8.32 9.30
CA GLY A 113 13.16 8.68 8.88
C GLY A 113 13.59 8.03 7.56
N ARG A 114 12.89 6.99 7.11
CA ARG A 114 13.21 6.28 5.85
C ARG A 114 12.78 7.03 4.59
N LEU A 115 11.71 7.82 4.68
CA LEU A 115 11.14 8.51 3.52
C LEU A 115 10.59 9.89 3.87
N ILE A 116 9.60 9.96 4.77
CA ILE A 116 8.84 11.20 5.00
C ILE A 116 9.75 12.32 5.50
N ALA A 117 10.51 12.10 6.57
CA ALA A 117 11.35 13.16 7.16
C ALA A 117 12.48 13.62 6.20
N PRO A 118 13.21 12.74 5.49
CA PRO A 118 14.13 13.15 4.43
C PRO A 118 13.48 14.00 3.33
N THR A 119 12.29 13.63 2.84
CA THR A 119 11.56 14.41 1.82
C THR A 119 11.22 15.80 2.33
N LEU A 120 10.72 15.91 3.56
CA LEU A 120 10.41 17.21 4.16
C LEU A 120 11.66 18.10 4.30
N ARG A 121 12.82 17.52 4.64
CA ARG A 121 14.08 18.29 4.71
C ARG A 121 14.54 18.73 3.32
N ALA A 122 14.43 17.85 2.32
CA ALA A 122 14.87 18.13 0.96
C ALA A 122 14.06 19.24 0.28
N LEU A 123 12.76 19.35 0.61
CA LEU A 123 11.84 20.30 -0.01
C LEU A 123 11.53 21.51 0.88
N ALA A 124 12.23 21.70 1.99
CA ALA A 124 11.88 22.73 2.98
C ALA A 124 11.92 24.16 2.43
N ASP A 125 12.82 24.42 1.48
CA ASP A 125 13.05 25.73 0.86
C ASP A 125 12.51 25.82 -0.58
N GLU A 126 11.84 24.77 -1.07
CA GLU A 126 11.24 24.73 -2.41
C GLU A 126 9.84 25.36 -2.43
N ASP A 127 9.47 25.96 -3.57
CA ASP A 127 8.16 26.60 -3.78
C ASP A 127 7.07 25.56 -4.09
N VAL A 128 6.86 24.64 -3.14
CA VAL A 128 5.87 23.56 -3.20
C VAL A 128 5.15 23.44 -1.86
N LEU A 129 3.96 22.84 -1.87
CA LEU A 129 3.25 22.41 -0.66
C LEU A 129 3.47 20.90 -0.46
N VAL A 130 4.13 20.51 0.63
CA VAL A 130 4.39 19.09 0.90
C VAL A 130 3.34 18.52 1.85
N VAL A 131 2.55 17.56 1.37
CA VAL A 131 1.52 16.87 2.15
C VAL A 131 2.03 15.50 2.59
N ALA A 132 2.35 15.35 3.88
CA ALA A 132 2.78 14.11 4.48
C ALA A 132 1.61 13.35 5.13
N THR A 133 1.49 12.04 4.84
CA THR A 133 0.62 11.15 5.63
C THR A 133 1.41 10.06 6.32
N THR A 134 1.05 9.79 7.57
CA THR A 134 1.76 8.83 8.43
C THR A 134 1.15 7.42 8.40
N GLY A 135 0.00 7.25 7.73
CA GLY A 135 -0.63 5.94 7.52
C GLY A 135 -1.19 5.31 8.81
N GLY A 136 -1.78 6.12 9.69
CA GLY A 136 -2.36 5.65 10.96
C GLY A 136 -1.49 5.91 12.20
N ARG A 137 -0.24 6.34 12.02
CA ARG A 137 0.66 6.70 13.14
C ARG A 137 0.43 8.15 13.60
N PRO A 138 0.63 8.49 14.87
CA PRO A 138 0.53 9.87 15.34
C PRO A 138 1.51 10.80 14.58
N VAL A 139 1.08 12.02 14.27
CA VAL A 139 1.89 13.03 13.55
C VAL A 139 3.09 13.47 14.41
N GLU A 140 2.94 13.44 15.72
CA GLU A 140 3.97 13.78 16.70
C GLU A 140 5.19 12.85 16.60
N GLU A 141 5.01 11.62 16.11
CA GLU A 141 6.14 10.73 15.83
C GLU A 141 6.98 11.20 14.64
N LEU A 142 6.33 11.78 13.62
CA LEU A 142 7.01 12.39 12.49
C LEU A 142 7.78 13.65 12.93
N GLU A 143 7.18 14.52 13.73
CA GLU A 143 7.86 15.72 14.26
C GLU A 143 9.11 15.35 15.08
N ARG A 144 8.99 14.31 15.93
CA ARG A 144 10.12 13.77 16.69
C ARG A 144 11.22 13.20 15.79
N ALA A 145 10.86 12.46 14.75
CA ALA A 145 11.81 11.91 13.77
C ALA A 145 12.44 12.99 12.88
N PHE A 146 11.71 14.08 12.62
CA PHE A 146 12.21 15.26 11.92
C PHE A 146 13.22 16.02 12.78
N GLY A 147 13.02 16.06 14.10
CA GLY A 147 13.90 16.69 15.08
C GLY A 147 13.46 18.11 15.47
N GLY A 148 12.19 18.45 15.27
CA GLY A 148 11.66 19.78 15.54
C GLY A 148 10.31 20.04 14.83
N PRO A 149 9.87 21.30 14.78
CA PRO A 149 8.70 21.70 13.99
C PRO A 149 8.90 21.36 12.52
N LEU A 150 7.83 20.95 11.84
CA LEU A 150 7.87 20.72 10.39
C LEU A 150 8.10 22.03 9.63
N PRO A 151 8.65 21.98 8.40
CA PRO A 151 8.81 23.16 7.55
C PRO A 151 7.51 23.93 7.32
N ALA A 152 7.60 25.24 7.08
CA ALA A 152 6.42 26.09 6.89
C ALA A 152 5.54 25.68 5.69
N ASN A 153 6.16 25.05 4.69
CA ASN A 153 5.50 24.51 3.51
C ASN A 153 5.02 23.06 3.67
N ALA A 154 5.10 22.48 4.87
CA ALA A 154 4.66 21.12 5.14
C ALA A 154 3.27 21.10 5.80
N ARG A 155 2.46 20.13 5.41
CA ARG A 155 1.20 19.76 6.07
C ARG A 155 1.20 18.27 6.36
N ALA A 156 0.80 17.90 7.57
CA ALA A 156 0.81 16.52 8.01
C ALA A 156 -0.57 16.10 8.51
N ALA A 157 -0.95 14.86 8.22
CA ALA A 157 -2.12 14.22 8.79
C ALA A 157 -1.89 12.72 8.97
N VAL A 158 -2.71 12.10 9.82
CA VAL A 158 -2.69 10.65 10.01
C VAL A 158 -3.12 9.92 8.74
N SER A 159 -4.14 10.46 8.07
CA SER A 159 -4.69 9.99 6.81
C SER A 159 -5.41 11.14 6.10
N VAL A 160 -5.61 11.00 4.79
CA VAL A 160 -6.34 11.93 3.93
C VAL A 160 -7.18 11.13 2.92
N PRO A 161 -8.25 11.72 2.37
CA PRO A 161 -8.93 11.15 1.21
C PRO A 161 -8.03 11.25 -0.03
N HIS A 162 -7.35 10.14 -0.37
CA HIS A 162 -6.37 10.12 -1.45
C HIS A 162 -7.00 10.33 -2.83
N ASP A 163 -8.25 9.91 -3.01
CA ASP A 163 -9.01 10.17 -4.22
C ASP A 163 -9.28 11.67 -4.45
N LEU A 164 -9.34 12.47 -3.38
CA LEU A 164 -9.43 13.94 -3.46
C LEU A 164 -8.05 14.61 -3.53
N LEU A 165 -7.04 14.07 -2.84
CA LEU A 165 -5.69 14.65 -2.81
C LEU A 165 -4.93 14.40 -4.12
N LEU A 166 -4.89 13.16 -4.61
CA LEU A 166 -4.03 12.76 -5.73
C LEU A 166 -4.31 13.54 -7.03
N PRO A 167 -5.55 13.91 -7.38
CA PRO A 167 -5.80 14.78 -8.53
C PRO A 167 -5.26 16.21 -8.40
N LEU A 168 -4.89 16.64 -7.19
CA LEU A 168 -4.32 17.96 -6.90
C LEU A 168 -2.78 17.92 -6.84
N CYS A 169 -2.16 16.74 -6.95
CA CYS A 169 -0.72 16.58 -6.93
C CYS A 169 -0.12 16.75 -8.34
N ASP A 170 1.10 17.28 -8.38
CA ASP A 170 1.90 17.50 -9.60
C ASP A 170 3.15 16.61 -9.66
#